data_AF-A0A815JP19-F1
#
_entry.id   AF-A0A815JP19-F1
#
_cell.length_a   1.000
_cell.length_b   1.000
_cell.length_c   1.000
_cell.angle_alpha   90.00
_cell.angle_beta   90.00
_cell.angle_gamma   90.00
#
_symmetry.space_group_name_H-M   'P 1'
#
loop_
_entity.id
_entity.type
_entity.pdbx_description
1 polymer ?
#
loop_
_entity_poly.entity_id
_entity_poly.type
_entity_poly.pdbx_seq_one_letter_code
_entity_poly.pdbx_strand_id
1 'polypeptide(L)'
;MVSFDVVSLFTNVPLTYTIDFVLDQMYPTCKKPCLKLPRAEQYRKCKQNVDFRALLEEATSKTHFIFNNKIYVQLNGVAMGAPLASVMADIFMTYLETTLMDKLTQLGVCEWYRYVDDTFVFINKDANVDNILSILNDFHPSIKFTRKIEDNDKLEFLDVQVIRSSEQHWFETTIYRKPTFTGLLTNWNSYVPIQYKKASIVSMVNRALNICSTYTLLETELDEIRKIGLKNDYPLSFIDTIIAIKLSQHRNKINGKLNEPKIGCDKKKMCVELPFIRSSTLELKKKILYLSNKLRPDLDIQFFTKSPPSTQAFFQNKDPIVKHMKSDVVYYIKCNDCTHLYIGKTERQCIRRLYEDGAPKTACQQQQCNHVSDDLNNNNNIQGLRRSSRLKSKTTAATTITDDNNNDNQIAKSSITQHEKETGHHMDWSNFQAYEPEPNKTTHSVPLLLFPDGLPRVLLPNPDY
;
A
#
# COMPACT_ATOMS: atom_id res chain seq x y z
N MET A 1 -5.04 -11.91 32.59
CA MET A 1 -4.58 -11.57 31.23
C MET A 1 -4.51 -10.06 31.15
N VAL A 2 -3.55 -9.52 30.42
CA VAL A 2 -3.46 -8.07 30.18
C VAL A 2 -3.10 -7.84 28.72
N SER A 3 -3.64 -6.79 28.13
CA SER A 3 -3.20 -6.30 26.83
C SER A 3 -2.54 -4.93 27.02
N PHE A 4 -1.36 -4.75 26.43
CA PHE A 4 -0.74 -3.43 26.28
C PHE A 4 -0.80 -3.02 24.81
N ASP A 5 -1.23 -1.78 24.55
CA ASP A 5 -1.40 -1.22 23.21
C ASP A 5 -0.50 0.00 23.02
N VAL A 6 0.27 0.03 21.93
CA VAL A 6 1.19 1.12 21.64
C VAL A 6 0.44 2.30 21.01
N VAL A 7 0.52 3.46 21.66
CA VAL A 7 -0.11 4.69 21.17
C VAL A 7 0.56 5.16 19.89
N SER A 8 -0.17 5.03 18.78
CA SER A 8 0.21 5.57 17.46
C SER A 8 1.63 5.12 17.02
N LEU A 9 1.89 3.82 17.08
CA LEU A 9 3.21 3.20 16.85
C LEU A 9 3.98 3.83 15.69
N PHE A 10 3.43 3.80 14.47
CA PHE A 10 4.14 4.25 13.25
C PHE A 10 4.61 5.69 13.31
N THR A 11 3.77 6.61 13.79
CA THR A 11 4.10 8.04 13.87
C THR A 11 5.08 8.36 15.01
N ASN A 12 5.30 7.41 15.90
CA ASN A 12 6.10 7.58 17.12
C ASN A 12 7.40 6.77 17.12
N VAL A 13 7.66 5.95 16.09
CA VAL A 13 8.91 5.18 15.97
C VAL A 13 10.13 6.12 16.03
N PRO A 14 11.07 5.88 16.97
CA PRO A 14 12.30 6.68 17.07
C PRO A 14 13.31 6.36 15.96
N LEU A 15 13.06 6.90 14.76
CA LEU A 15 13.79 6.57 13.53
C LEU A 15 15.31 6.55 13.67
N THR A 16 15.91 7.59 14.24
CA THR A 16 17.37 7.67 14.40
C THR A 16 17.91 6.51 15.22
N TYR A 17 17.28 6.21 16.36
CA TYR A 17 17.63 5.08 17.20
C TYR A 17 17.44 3.74 16.49
N THR A 18 16.33 3.59 15.75
CA THR A 18 16.07 2.38 14.98
C THR A 18 17.13 2.16 13.91
N ILE A 19 17.51 3.20 13.17
CA ILE A 19 18.56 3.13 12.14
C ILE A 19 19.91 2.78 12.76
N ASP A 20 20.26 3.39 13.89
CA ASP A 20 21.47 3.05 14.65
C ASP A 20 21.46 1.58 15.05
N PHE A 21 20.36 1.10 15.64
CA PHE A 21 20.21 -0.29 16.04
C PHE A 21 20.33 -1.27 14.85
N VAL A 22 19.72 -0.95 13.70
CA VAL A 22 19.85 -1.77 12.48
C VAL A 22 21.31 -1.89 12.05
N LEU A 23 22.04 -0.78 12.03
CA LEU A 23 23.46 -0.77 11.66
C LEU A 23 24.30 -1.58 12.66
N ASP A 24 23.96 -1.53 13.94
CA ASP A 24 24.64 -2.29 15.00
C ASP A 24 24.48 -3.79 14.82
N GLN A 25 23.26 -4.23 14.51
CA GLN A 25 22.93 -5.65 14.30
C GLN A 25 23.48 -6.19 12.99
N MET A 26 23.48 -5.39 11.92
CA MET A 26 24.02 -5.81 10.62
C MET A 26 25.55 -5.86 10.59
N TYR A 27 26.21 -5.01 11.39
CA TYR A 27 27.67 -4.89 11.40
C TYR A 27 28.28 -5.05 12.80
N PRO A 28 28.06 -6.18 13.50
CA PRO A 28 28.44 -6.36 14.90
C PRO A 28 29.97 -6.39 15.13
N THR A 29 30.74 -6.67 14.08
CA THR A 29 32.21 -6.82 14.13
C THR A 29 32.97 -5.60 13.62
N CYS A 30 32.29 -4.47 13.39
CA CYS A 30 32.89 -3.23 12.88
C CYS A 30 33.99 -2.68 13.82
N LYS A 31 35.26 -2.89 13.47
CA LYS A 31 36.45 -2.38 14.19
C LYS A 31 37.17 -1.28 13.40
N LYS A 32 37.98 -0.45 14.08
CA LYS A 32 38.72 0.68 13.50
C LYS A 32 39.54 0.44 12.21
N PRO A 33 40.05 -0.76 11.84
CA PRO A 33 40.67 -0.90 10.52
C PRO A 33 39.64 -0.89 9.37
N CYS A 34 38.34 -1.04 9.62
CA CYS A 34 37.33 -1.08 8.55
C CYS A 34 37.24 0.23 7.75
N LEU A 35 37.43 1.39 8.38
CA LEU A 35 37.41 2.70 7.71
C LEU A 35 38.59 2.91 6.74
N LYS A 36 39.60 2.05 6.80
CA LYS A 36 40.76 2.06 5.92
C LYS A 36 40.67 1.03 4.79
N LEU A 37 39.63 0.19 4.79
CA LEU A 37 39.43 -0.82 3.73
C LEU A 37 38.95 -0.15 2.43
N PRO A 38 39.10 -0.81 1.26
CA PRO A 38 38.47 -0.37 0.03
C PRO A 38 36.95 -0.21 0.20
N ARG A 39 36.34 0.75 -0.49
CA ARG A 39 34.90 1.10 -0.35
C ARG A 39 33.97 -0.11 -0.49
N ALA A 40 34.27 -1.04 -1.40
CA ALA A 40 33.51 -2.27 -1.59
C ALA A 40 33.50 -3.19 -0.35
N GLU A 41 34.59 -3.23 0.43
CA GLU A 41 34.69 -4.01 1.67
C GLU A 41 34.08 -3.27 2.85
N GLN A 42 34.14 -1.93 2.87
CA GLN A 42 33.49 -1.11 3.89
C GLN A 42 31.98 -1.37 3.94
N TYR A 43 31.32 -1.49 2.78
CA TYR A 43 29.88 -1.79 2.68
C TYR A 43 29.45 -3.06 3.40
N ARG A 44 30.35 -4.03 3.54
CA ARG A 44 30.06 -5.34 4.12
C ARG A 44 30.40 -5.44 5.61
N LYS A 45 31.20 -4.51 6.14
CA LYS A 45 31.84 -4.67 7.46
C LYS A 45 31.75 -3.44 8.36
N CYS A 46 31.33 -2.28 7.86
CA CYS A 46 31.37 -1.03 8.61
C CYS A 46 29.98 -0.61 9.12
N LYS A 47 29.83 -0.46 10.44
CA LYS A 47 28.67 0.14 11.12
C LYS A 47 28.48 1.62 10.76
N GLN A 48 29.55 2.30 10.37
CA GLN A 48 29.50 3.66 9.82
C GLN A 48 29.32 3.65 8.29
N ASN A 49 28.65 2.64 7.73
CA ASN A 49 28.27 2.65 6.32
C ASN A 49 27.35 3.83 6.04
N VAL A 50 27.97 4.95 5.63
CA VAL A 50 27.32 6.25 5.45
C VAL A 50 26.27 6.15 4.36
N ASP A 51 26.53 5.35 3.33
CA ASP A 51 25.62 5.15 2.21
C ASP A 51 24.37 4.39 2.64
N PHE A 52 24.50 3.28 3.39
CA PHE A 52 23.33 2.53 3.84
C PHE A 52 22.50 3.32 4.86
N ARG A 53 23.16 4.02 5.80
CA ARG A 53 22.48 4.96 6.70
C ARG A 53 21.71 6.01 5.91
N ALA A 54 22.36 6.67 4.95
CA ALA A 54 21.73 7.71 4.14
C ALA A 54 20.54 7.16 3.34
N LEU A 55 20.62 5.94 2.82
CA LEU A 55 19.51 5.28 2.13
C LEU A 55 18.34 5.00 3.07
N LEU A 56 18.59 4.52 4.29
CA LEU A 56 17.54 4.32 5.29
C LEU A 56 16.91 5.66 5.71
N GLU A 57 17.71 6.68 5.96
CA GLU A 57 17.23 8.02 6.30
C GLU A 57 16.38 8.60 5.16
N GLU A 58 16.84 8.50 3.91
CA GLU A 58 16.09 9.02 2.75
C GLU A 58 14.80 8.22 2.50
N ALA A 59 14.80 6.91 2.73
CA ALA A 59 13.64 6.06 2.51
C ALA A 59 12.58 6.16 3.62
N THR A 60 12.97 6.55 4.84
CA THR A 60 12.09 6.48 6.03
C THR A 60 11.82 7.82 6.69
N SER A 61 12.70 8.81 6.53
CA SER A 61 12.60 10.12 7.17
C SER A 61 12.24 11.21 6.17
N LYS A 62 11.83 12.37 6.68
CA LYS A 62 11.56 13.58 5.88
C LYS A 62 10.53 13.36 4.77
N THR A 63 9.58 12.46 4.98
CA THR A 63 8.46 12.27 4.06
C THR A 63 7.67 13.57 3.97
N HIS A 64 7.46 14.05 2.74
CA HIS A 64 6.71 15.26 2.47
C HIS A 64 5.26 14.90 2.18
N PHE A 65 4.31 15.63 2.77
CA PHE A 65 2.90 15.48 2.44
C PHE A 65 2.20 16.84 2.42
N ILE A 66 1.09 16.93 1.71
CA ILE A 66 0.28 18.15 1.60
C ILE A 66 -0.99 17.96 2.42
N PHE A 67 -1.29 18.93 3.28
CA PHE A 67 -2.54 18.99 4.02
C PHE A 67 -3.01 20.44 4.11
N ASN A 68 -4.29 20.73 3.82
CA ASN A 68 -4.83 22.09 3.77
C ASN A 68 -3.92 23.07 2.98
N ASN A 69 -3.50 22.66 1.77
CA ASN A 69 -2.64 23.42 0.87
C ASN A 69 -1.28 23.85 1.47
N LYS A 70 -0.82 23.15 2.51
CA LYS A 70 0.50 23.36 3.12
C LYS A 70 1.33 22.09 3.02
N ILE A 71 2.61 22.26 2.68
CA ILE A 71 3.59 21.16 2.66
C ILE A 71 4.13 20.98 4.06
N TYR A 72 4.06 19.74 4.56
CA TYR A 72 4.62 19.30 5.83
C TYR A 72 5.75 18.30 5.58
N VAL A 73 6.65 18.21 6.55
CA VAL A 73 7.71 17.20 6.58
C VAL A 73 7.56 16.41 7.87
N GLN A 74 7.46 15.09 7.76
CA GLN A 74 7.47 14.21 8.92
C GLN A 74 8.89 14.14 9.49
N LEU A 75 9.05 14.60 10.74
CA LEU A 75 10.34 14.63 11.42
C LEU A 75 10.66 13.32 12.17
N ASN A 76 9.65 12.73 12.80
CA ASN A 76 9.74 11.49 13.58
C ASN A 76 8.65 10.50 13.16
N GLY A 77 8.89 9.22 13.46
CA GLY A 77 8.05 8.13 12.99
C GLY A 77 8.21 7.87 11.49
N VAL A 78 7.60 6.79 11.04
CA VAL A 78 7.57 6.41 9.63
C VAL A 78 6.19 6.71 9.06
N ALA A 79 6.15 7.14 7.80
CA ALA A 79 4.88 7.35 7.11
C ALA A 79 4.12 6.02 7.00
N MET A 80 2.89 5.99 7.48
CA MET A 80 2.03 4.80 7.33
C MET A 80 1.86 4.46 5.84
N GLY A 81 2.02 3.19 5.49
CA GLY A 81 1.97 2.73 4.11
C GLY A 81 3.29 2.86 3.34
N ALA A 82 4.34 3.46 3.92
CA ALA A 82 5.67 3.37 3.33
C ALA A 82 6.16 1.91 3.37
N PRO A 83 6.85 1.41 2.32
CA PRO A 83 7.28 0.01 2.24
C PRO A 83 8.11 -0.47 3.44
N LEU A 84 8.88 0.42 4.07
CA LEU A 84 9.71 0.11 5.24
C LEU A 84 9.04 0.39 6.59
N ALA A 85 7.83 0.95 6.63
CA ALA A 85 7.21 1.38 7.88
C ALA A 85 6.97 0.24 8.87
N SER A 86 6.39 -0.87 8.40
CA SER A 86 6.15 -2.08 9.19
C SER A 86 7.44 -2.66 9.75
N VAL A 87 8.46 -2.79 8.91
CA VAL A 87 9.77 -3.35 9.29
C VAL A 87 10.47 -2.48 10.33
N MET A 88 10.49 -1.16 10.14
CA MET A 88 11.14 -0.24 11.08
C MET A 88 10.42 -0.21 12.43
N ALA A 89 9.08 -0.23 12.43
CA ALA A 89 8.30 -0.30 13.66
C ALA A 89 8.56 -1.62 14.41
N ASP A 90 8.53 -2.74 13.69
CA ASP A 90 8.73 -4.06 14.29
C ASP A 90 10.14 -4.21 14.88
N ILE A 91 11.18 -3.76 14.16
CA ILE A 91 12.57 -3.77 14.65
C ILE A 91 12.69 -3.00 15.97
N PHE A 92 12.09 -1.81 16.06
CA PHE A 92 12.15 -1.01 17.29
C PHE A 92 11.40 -1.70 18.44
N MET A 93 10.23 -2.28 18.17
CA MET A 93 9.46 -3.01 19.17
C MET A 93 10.20 -4.26 19.66
N THR A 94 10.81 -5.03 18.76
CA THR A 94 11.66 -6.17 19.13
C THR A 94 12.84 -5.73 19.97
N TYR A 95 13.48 -4.59 19.66
CA TYR A 95 14.56 -4.05 20.48
C TYR A 95 14.08 -3.70 21.90
N LEU A 96 12.93 -3.03 22.03
CA LEU A 96 12.31 -2.73 23.32
C LEU A 96 12.03 -4.01 24.11
N GLU A 97 11.38 -4.98 23.48
CA GLU A 97 10.99 -6.25 24.10
C GLU A 97 12.22 -7.04 24.58
N THR A 98 13.20 -7.24 23.70
CA THR A 98 14.43 -7.98 24.03
C THR A 98 15.23 -7.31 25.15
N THR A 99 15.23 -5.98 25.21
CA THR A 99 15.94 -5.24 26.26
C THR A 99 15.23 -5.32 27.61
N LEU A 100 13.89 -5.33 27.62
CA LEU A 100 13.11 -5.30 28.85
C LEU A 100 12.70 -6.68 29.37
N MET A 101 12.75 -7.73 28.54
CA MET A 101 12.13 -9.02 28.85
C MET A 101 12.58 -9.61 30.19
N ASP A 102 13.87 -9.60 30.49
CA ASP A 102 14.39 -10.13 31.76
C ASP A 102 13.78 -9.42 32.98
N LYS A 103 13.67 -8.08 32.89
CA LYS A 103 13.06 -7.26 33.94
C LYS A 103 11.55 -7.48 34.04
N LEU A 104 10.87 -7.62 32.90
CA LEU A 104 9.43 -7.90 32.85
C LEU A 104 9.11 -9.27 33.46
N THR A 105 9.90 -10.29 33.17
CA THR A 105 9.77 -11.62 33.74
C THR A 105 9.94 -11.61 35.26
N GLN A 106 10.92 -10.86 35.77
CA GLN A 106 11.10 -10.68 37.22
C GLN A 106 9.90 -9.99 37.90
N LEU A 107 9.14 -9.18 37.16
CA LEU A 107 7.92 -8.52 37.64
C LEU A 107 6.67 -9.39 37.47
N GLY A 108 6.82 -10.65 37.07
CA GLY A 108 5.75 -11.61 36.96
C GLY A 108 5.08 -11.67 35.59
N VAL A 109 5.70 -11.15 34.53
CA VAL A 109 5.27 -11.49 33.16
C VAL A 109 5.69 -12.93 32.85
N CYS A 110 4.73 -13.77 32.50
CA CYS A 110 4.97 -15.18 32.20
C CYS A 110 5.19 -15.40 30.71
N GLU A 111 4.35 -14.78 29.89
CA GLU A 111 4.29 -14.98 28.45
C GLU A 111 3.90 -13.66 27.78
N TRP A 112 4.52 -13.36 26.64
CA TRP A 112 4.35 -12.11 25.90
C TRP A 112 4.16 -12.39 24.41
N TYR A 113 2.96 -12.09 23.90
CA TYR A 113 2.65 -12.20 22.48
C TYR A 113 2.37 -10.80 21.92
N ARG A 114 2.96 -10.46 20.77
CA ARG A 114 2.72 -9.18 20.09
C ARG A 114 2.21 -9.39 18.68
N TYR A 115 1.21 -8.61 18.30
CA TYR A 115 0.75 -8.44 16.93
C TYR A 115 0.84 -6.96 16.56
N VAL A 116 1.92 -6.56 15.87
CA VAL A 116 2.21 -5.17 15.52
C VAL A 116 2.30 -4.28 16.77
N ASP A 117 1.25 -3.51 17.09
CA ASP A 117 1.10 -2.58 18.21
C ASP A 117 0.31 -3.17 19.40
N ASP A 118 -0.51 -4.18 19.17
CA ASP A 118 -1.29 -4.87 20.20
C ASP A 118 -0.48 -6.00 20.85
N THR A 119 -0.54 -6.12 22.17
CA THR A 119 0.06 -7.25 22.92
C THR A 119 -0.98 -8.03 23.70
N PHE A 120 -0.71 -9.32 23.90
CA PHE A 120 -1.48 -10.23 24.74
C PHE A 120 -0.53 -10.91 25.71
N VAL A 121 -0.72 -10.64 27.01
CA VAL A 121 0.27 -10.93 28.04
C VAL A 121 -0.35 -11.72 29.18
N PHE A 122 0.32 -12.80 29.58
CA PHE A 122 0.02 -13.52 30.81
C PHE A 122 0.94 -13.03 31.91
N ILE A 123 0.33 -12.71 33.06
CA ILE A 123 1.04 -12.21 34.24
C ILE A 123 0.61 -13.01 35.47
N ASN A 124 1.49 -13.09 36.46
CA ASN A 124 1.18 -13.62 37.78
C ASN A 124 0.08 -12.79 38.45
N LYS A 125 -0.73 -13.43 39.32
CA LYS A 125 -1.89 -12.80 39.97
C LYS A 125 -1.49 -11.62 40.88
N ASP A 126 -0.30 -11.68 41.44
CA ASP A 126 0.30 -10.69 42.35
C ASP A 126 1.16 -9.64 41.62
N ALA A 127 1.35 -9.76 40.31
CA ALA A 127 2.12 -8.81 39.52
C ALA A 127 1.47 -7.42 39.49
N ASN A 128 2.28 -6.37 39.68
CA ASN A 128 1.81 -4.99 39.61
C ASN A 128 1.82 -4.49 38.14
N VAL A 129 0.64 -4.46 37.54
CA VAL A 129 0.45 -4.04 36.13
C VAL A 129 0.80 -2.57 35.89
N ASP A 130 0.59 -1.69 36.88
CA ASP A 130 0.99 -0.28 36.82
C ASP A 130 2.50 -0.12 36.73
N ASN A 131 3.24 -0.90 37.52
CA ASN A 131 4.70 -0.89 37.48
C ASN A 131 5.23 -1.37 36.12
N ILE A 132 4.67 -2.46 35.59
CA ILE A 132 5.00 -2.96 34.25
C ILE A 132 4.74 -1.87 33.20
N LEU A 133 3.57 -1.22 33.26
CA LEU A 133 3.21 -0.14 32.34
C LEU A 133 4.18 1.06 32.44
N SER A 134 4.59 1.43 33.66
CA SER A 134 5.57 2.50 33.87
C SER A 134 6.89 2.16 33.17
N ILE A 135 7.41 0.95 33.38
CA ILE A 135 8.68 0.52 32.79
C ILE A 135 8.63 0.53 31.26
N LEU A 136 7.52 0.06 30.67
CA LEU A 136 7.30 0.14 29.22
C LEU A 136 7.30 1.59 28.73
N ASN A 137 6.63 2.49 29.45
CA ASN A 137 6.53 3.92 29.12
C ASN A 137 7.82 4.69 29.38
N ASP A 138 8.69 4.22 30.27
CA ASP A 138 9.96 4.85 30.62
C ASP A 138 11.08 4.48 29.65
N PHE A 139 10.87 3.48 28.80
CA PHE A 139 11.89 3.01 27.84
C PHE A 139 12.32 4.09 26.84
N HIS A 140 11.36 4.81 26.26
CA HIS A 140 11.66 5.88 25.30
C HIS A 140 10.56 6.97 25.33
N PRO A 141 10.92 8.28 25.27
CA PRO A 141 9.95 9.36 25.38
C PRO A 141 8.86 9.35 24.29
N SER A 142 9.18 8.91 23.08
CA SER A 142 8.25 8.88 21.95
C SER A 142 7.27 7.70 21.97
N ILE A 143 7.61 6.59 22.63
CA ILE A 143 6.77 5.38 22.61
C ILE A 143 6.03 5.29 23.94
N LYS A 144 4.71 5.20 23.84
CA LYS A 144 3.84 5.07 25.00
C LYS A 144 2.88 3.92 24.81
N PHE A 145 2.61 3.23 25.90
CA PHE A 145 1.68 2.13 25.99
C PHE A 145 0.47 2.57 26.81
N THR A 146 -0.69 2.05 26.42
CA THR A 146 -1.87 1.95 27.27
C THR A 146 -2.06 0.50 27.67
N ARG A 147 -2.98 0.23 28.60
CA ARG A 147 -3.30 -1.14 28.99
C ARG A 147 -4.79 -1.39 29.10
N LYS A 148 -5.17 -2.64 28.91
CA LYS A 148 -6.48 -3.19 29.24
C LYS A 148 -6.27 -4.42 30.11
N ILE A 149 -6.90 -4.41 31.26
CA ILE A 149 -6.87 -5.53 32.19
C ILE A 149 -8.10 -6.40 31.91
N GLU A 150 -7.93 -7.70 32.03
CA GLU A 150 -9.03 -8.67 32.02
C GLU A 150 -10.16 -8.22 32.97
N ASP A 151 -11.39 -8.26 32.47
CA ASP A 151 -12.61 -7.96 33.23
C ASP A 151 -13.54 -9.17 33.15
N ASN A 152 -14.04 -9.63 34.30
CA ASN A 152 -14.92 -10.79 34.41
C ASN A 152 -14.42 -12.02 33.64
N ASP A 153 -13.13 -12.35 33.79
CA ASP A 153 -12.43 -13.44 33.09
C ASP A 153 -12.38 -13.29 31.56
N LYS A 154 -12.59 -12.07 31.03
CA LYS A 154 -12.58 -11.77 29.60
C LYS A 154 -11.53 -10.73 29.26
N LEU A 155 -10.85 -10.95 28.15
CA LEU A 155 -9.96 -9.96 27.55
C LEU A 155 -10.17 -9.92 26.04
N GLU A 156 -10.34 -8.71 25.52
CA GLU A 156 -10.39 -8.43 24.09
C GLU A 156 -8.98 -8.35 23.50
N PHE A 157 -8.75 -9.07 22.41
CA PHE A 157 -7.51 -9.02 21.63
C PHE A 157 -7.84 -9.08 20.15
N LEU A 158 -7.50 -8.01 19.42
CA LEU A 158 -7.89 -7.81 18.02
C LEU A 158 -9.42 -7.94 17.83
N ASP A 159 -9.82 -8.97 17.10
CA ASP A 159 -11.19 -9.30 16.69
C ASP A 159 -11.82 -10.43 17.55
N VAL A 160 -11.11 -10.85 18.61
CA VAL A 160 -11.43 -11.99 19.47
C VAL A 160 -11.63 -11.54 20.90
N GLN A 161 -12.69 -12.04 21.54
CA GLN A 161 -12.85 -12.00 22.99
C GLN A 161 -12.39 -13.34 23.54
N VAL A 162 -11.31 -13.32 24.30
CA VAL A 162 -10.76 -14.49 25.00
C VAL A 162 -11.41 -14.55 26.36
N ILE A 163 -12.01 -15.69 26.67
CA ILE A 163 -12.72 -15.96 27.91
C ILE A 163 -11.96 -17.07 28.64
N ARG A 164 -11.51 -16.81 29.86
CA ARG A 164 -10.87 -17.82 30.69
C ARG A 164 -11.93 -18.68 31.35
N SER A 165 -12.00 -19.96 30.98
CA SER A 165 -12.90 -20.91 31.64
C SER A 165 -12.23 -21.44 32.90
N SER A 166 -12.69 -20.96 34.06
CA SER A 166 -12.17 -21.40 35.37
C SER A 166 -12.44 -22.87 35.64
N GLU A 167 -13.52 -23.42 35.09
CA GLU A 167 -13.95 -24.81 35.31
C GLU A 167 -13.19 -25.81 34.44
N GLN A 168 -12.86 -25.43 33.20
CA GLN A 168 -12.34 -26.37 32.22
C GLN A 168 -10.81 -26.23 32.00
N HIS A 169 -10.17 -25.25 32.65
CA HIS A 169 -8.73 -24.98 32.53
C HIS A 169 -8.23 -24.70 31.09
N TRP A 170 -9.11 -24.20 30.21
CA TRP A 170 -8.76 -23.76 28.86
C TRP A 170 -9.43 -22.43 28.50
N PHE A 171 -9.03 -21.82 27.39
CA PHE A 171 -9.57 -20.54 26.91
C PHE A 171 -10.68 -20.75 25.89
N GLU A 172 -11.85 -20.23 26.19
CA GLU A 172 -12.91 -20.08 25.20
C GLU A 172 -12.70 -18.80 24.38
N THR A 173 -13.12 -18.81 23.12
CA THR A 173 -12.99 -17.65 22.24
C THR A 173 -14.31 -17.38 21.55
N THR A 174 -14.65 -16.10 21.42
CA THR A 174 -15.80 -15.61 20.64
C THR A 174 -15.46 -14.32 19.92
N ILE A 175 -16.35 -13.84 19.06
CA ILE A 175 -16.13 -12.62 18.29
C ILE A 175 -16.26 -11.39 19.18
N TYR A 176 -15.21 -10.56 19.22
CA TYR A 176 -15.27 -9.24 19.80
C TYR A 176 -15.71 -8.21 18.76
N ARG A 177 -16.65 -7.33 19.13
CA ARG A 177 -17.08 -6.18 18.32
C ARG A 177 -16.81 -4.91 19.12
N LYS A 178 -15.97 -4.01 18.59
CA LYS A 178 -15.71 -2.71 19.22
C LYS A 178 -17.02 -1.92 19.40
N PRO A 179 -17.14 -1.04 20.42
CA PRO A 179 -18.33 -0.19 20.61
C PRO A 179 -18.70 0.66 19.38
N THR A 180 -17.73 0.96 18.52
CA THR A 180 -17.93 1.69 17.26
C THR A 180 -18.52 0.84 16.13
N PHE A 181 -18.67 -0.47 16.32
CA PHE A 181 -19.25 -1.36 15.32
C PHE A 181 -20.76 -1.14 15.24
N THR A 182 -21.21 -0.55 14.14
CA THR A 182 -22.63 -0.22 13.92
C THR A 182 -23.44 -1.39 13.35
N GLY A 183 -22.79 -2.46 12.89
CA GLY A 183 -23.45 -3.54 12.16
C GLY A 183 -23.93 -3.14 10.76
N LEU A 184 -23.45 -2.03 10.21
CA LEU A 184 -23.81 -1.58 8.86
C LEU A 184 -23.19 -2.51 7.81
N LEU A 185 -24.06 -3.14 7.01
CA LEU A 185 -23.70 -3.91 5.83
C LEU A 185 -24.17 -3.18 4.57
N THR A 186 -23.86 -3.75 3.40
CA THR A 186 -24.51 -3.29 2.17
C THR A 186 -26.00 -3.64 2.24
N ASN A 187 -26.87 -2.63 2.33
CA ASN A 187 -28.32 -2.85 2.45
C ASN A 187 -28.83 -3.81 1.35
N TRP A 188 -29.76 -4.71 1.68
CA TRP A 188 -30.30 -5.70 0.76
C TRP A 188 -30.89 -5.11 -0.52
N ASN A 189 -31.43 -3.90 -0.47
CA ASN A 189 -32.03 -3.22 -1.61
C ASN A 189 -31.02 -2.41 -2.44
N SER A 190 -29.75 -2.35 -2.02
CA SER A 190 -28.68 -1.64 -2.73
C SER A 190 -28.52 -2.12 -4.17
N TYR A 191 -28.19 -1.20 -5.08
CA TYR A 191 -27.91 -1.48 -6.49
C TYR A 191 -26.51 -2.08 -6.68
N VAL A 192 -26.28 -3.26 -6.10
CA VAL A 192 -25.02 -4.01 -6.25
C VAL A 192 -25.30 -5.47 -6.60
N PRO A 193 -24.34 -6.17 -7.22
CA PRO A 193 -24.43 -7.60 -7.44
C PRO A 193 -24.70 -8.39 -6.16
N ILE A 194 -25.54 -9.43 -6.27
CA ILE A 194 -25.90 -10.29 -5.14
C ILE A 194 -24.70 -10.97 -4.49
N GLN A 195 -23.60 -11.15 -5.23
CA GLN A 195 -22.36 -11.73 -4.76
C GLN A 195 -21.72 -10.91 -3.63
N TYR A 196 -21.76 -9.58 -3.70
CA TYR A 196 -21.25 -8.72 -2.64
C TYR A 196 -22.09 -8.84 -1.37
N LYS A 197 -23.42 -8.86 -1.52
CA LYS A 197 -24.35 -9.07 -0.40
C LYS A 197 -24.12 -10.43 0.26
N LYS A 198 -23.96 -11.48 -0.55
CA LYS A 198 -23.60 -12.83 -0.10
C LYS A 198 -22.26 -12.84 0.62
N ALA A 199 -21.26 -12.16 0.07
CA ALA A 199 -19.90 -12.11 0.63
C ALA A 199 -19.87 -11.51 2.03
N SER A 200 -20.69 -10.48 2.31
CA SER A 200 -20.83 -9.91 3.65
C SER A 200 -21.24 -10.97 4.69
N ILE A 201 -22.31 -11.73 4.43
CA ILE A 201 -22.77 -12.79 5.35
C ILE A 201 -21.76 -13.93 5.41
N VAL A 202 -21.22 -14.37 4.27
CA VAL A 202 -20.21 -15.44 4.20
C VAL A 202 -18.98 -15.10 5.04
N SER A 203 -18.51 -13.85 4.98
CA SER A 203 -17.37 -13.38 5.76
C SER A 203 -17.63 -13.49 7.27
N MET A 204 -18.80 -13.04 7.73
CA MET A 204 -19.18 -13.12 9.14
C MET A 204 -19.30 -14.57 9.62
N VAL A 205 -19.96 -15.44 8.84
CA VAL A 205 -20.12 -16.86 9.19
C VAL A 205 -18.76 -17.58 9.22
N ASN A 206 -17.90 -17.34 8.23
CA ASN A 206 -16.55 -17.91 8.24
C ASN A 206 -15.75 -17.43 9.46
N ARG A 207 -15.86 -16.14 9.82
CA ARG A 207 -15.21 -15.57 11.00
C ARG A 207 -15.71 -16.26 12.28
N ALA A 208 -17.03 -16.46 12.41
CA ALA A 208 -17.62 -17.17 13.54
C ALA A 208 -17.12 -18.62 13.64
N LEU A 209 -17.09 -19.34 12.52
CA LEU A 209 -16.61 -20.73 12.48
C LEU A 209 -15.14 -20.89 12.86
N ASN A 210 -14.31 -19.88 12.55
CA ASN A 210 -12.88 -19.93 12.84
C ASN A 210 -12.53 -19.44 14.26
N ILE A 211 -13.36 -18.57 14.84
CA ILE A 211 -13.06 -17.91 16.13
C ILE A 211 -13.83 -18.54 17.29
N CYS A 212 -15.08 -18.94 17.11
CA CYS A 212 -15.89 -19.49 18.20
C CYS A 212 -15.38 -20.89 18.59
N SER A 213 -14.98 -21.05 19.85
CA SER A 213 -14.39 -22.32 20.32
C SER A 213 -15.42 -23.37 20.72
N THR A 214 -16.62 -22.97 21.13
CA THR A 214 -17.70 -23.86 21.53
C THR A 214 -18.91 -23.72 20.62
N TYR A 215 -19.74 -24.77 20.56
CA TYR A 215 -20.98 -24.75 19.79
C TYR A 215 -21.96 -23.68 20.32
N THR A 216 -22.05 -23.50 21.64
CA THR A 216 -22.94 -22.51 22.27
C THR A 216 -22.55 -21.08 21.91
N LEU A 217 -21.24 -20.77 21.92
CA LEU A 217 -20.73 -19.46 21.49
C LEU A 217 -20.95 -19.25 19.98
N LEU A 218 -20.73 -20.29 19.17
CA LEU A 218 -21.00 -20.23 17.73
C LEU A 218 -22.47 -19.98 17.44
N GLU A 219 -23.39 -20.67 18.12
CA GLU A 219 -24.83 -20.51 17.94
C GLU A 219 -25.28 -19.09 18.29
N THR A 220 -24.82 -18.56 19.43
CA THR A 220 -25.05 -17.17 19.84
C THR A 220 -24.57 -16.19 18.77
N GLU A 221 -23.38 -16.43 18.21
CA GLU A 221 -22.81 -15.58 17.17
C GLU A 221 -23.57 -15.68 15.84
N LEU A 222 -24.05 -16.87 15.46
CA LEU A 222 -24.91 -17.04 14.28
C LEU A 222 -26.24 -16.29 14.43
N ASP A 223 -26.80 -16.24 15.63
CA ASP A 223 -27.99 -15.44 15.93
C ASP A 223 -27.71 -13.94 15.86
N GLU A 224 -26.55 -13.47 16.32
CA GLU A 224 -26.13 -12.09 16.10
C GLU A 224 -25.96 -11.77 14.60
N ILE A 225 -25.42 -12.69 13.80
CA ILE A 225 -25.32 -12.53 12.34
C ILE A 225 -26.72 -12.40 11.72
N ARG A 226 -27.69 -13.20 12.16
CA ARG A 226 -29.10 -13.07 11.72
C ARG A 226 -29.67 -11.71 12.07
N LYS A 227 -29.48 -11.24 13.32
CA LYS A 227 -29.94 -9.92 13.78
C LYS A 227 -29.32 -8.79 12.95
N ILE A 228 -28.01 -8.85 12.69
CA ILE A 228 -27.30 -7.87 11.86
C ILE A 228 -27.83 -7.89 10.43
N GLY A 229 -28.01 -9.07 9.82
CA GLY A 229 -28.56 -9.20 8.47
C GLY A 229 -29.97 -8.62 8.36
N LEU A 230 -30.85 -8.94 9.32
CA LEU A 230 -32.22 -8.42 9.36
C LEU A 230 -32.27 -6.89 9.50
N LYS A 231 -31.38 -6.30 10.32
CA LYS A 231 -31.23 -4.83 10.41
C LYS A 231 -30.80 -4.17 9.10
N ASN A 232 -30.23 -4.94 8.17
CA ASN A 232 -29.82 -4.49 6.83
C ASN A 232 -30.77 -4.98 5.72
N ASP A 233 -32.00 -5.36 6.08
CA ASP A 233 -33.08 -5.84 5.19
C ASP A 233 -32.81 -7.18 4.47
N TYR A 234 -31.84 -7.97 4.94
CA TYR A 234 -31.58 -9.27 4.32
C TYR A 234 -32.71 -10.26 4.64
N PRO A 235 -33.23 -11.01 3.65
CA PRO A 235 -34.19 -12.07 3.90
C PRO A 235 -33.59 -13.15 4.81
N LEU A 236 -34.33 -13.56 5.84
CA LEU A 236 -33.86 -14.57 6.79
C LEU A 236 -33.50 -15.89 6.09
N SER A 237 -34.34 -16.33 5.14
CA SER A 237 -34.10 -17.54 4.34
C SER A 237 -32.78 -17.49 3.56
N PHE A 238 -32.36 -16.30 3.11
CA PHE A 238 -31.08 -16.12 2.43
C PHE A 238 -29.90 -16.28 3.40
N ILE A 239 -30.01 -15.72 4.61
CA ILE A 239 -28.99 -15.84 5.66
C ILE A 239 -28.86 -17.31 6.10
N ASP A 240 -29.97 -17.96 6.42
CA ASP A 240 -29.98 -19.35 6.89
C ASP A 240 -29.46 -20.33 5.83
N THR A 241 -29.79 -20.10 4.56
CA THR A 241 -29.22 -20.90 3.46
C THR A 241 -27.70 -20.79 3.43
N ILE A 242 -27.15 -19.58 3.62
CA ILE A 242 -25.69 -19.37 3.65
C ILE A 242 -25.08 -20.06 4.88
N ILE A 243 -25.67 -19.90 6.05
CA ILE A 243 -25.23 -20.54 7.29
C ILE A 243 -25.18 -22.07 7.11
N ALA A 244 -26.27 -22.67 6.62
CA ALA A 244 -26.36 -24.11 6.39
C ALA A 244 -25.31 -24.63 5.40
N ILE A 245 -25.11 -23.93 4.27
CA ILE A 245 -24.06 -24.27 3.30
C ILE A 245 -22.68 -24.21 3.96
N LYS A 246 -22.40 -23.18 4.77
CA LYS A 246 -21.09 -22.97 5.39
C LYS A 246 -20.80 -23.97 6.50
N LEU A 247 -21.78 -24.29 7.32
CA LEU A 247 -21.68 -25.36 8.33
C LEU A 247 -21.43 -26.72 7.67
N SER A 248 -22.13 -27.04 6.59
CA SER A 248 -21.91 -28.27 5.83
C SER A 248 -20.50 -28.34 5.26
N GLN A 249 -20.02 -27.26 4.64
CA GLN A 249 -18.66 -27.15 4.12
C GLN A 249 -17.60 -27.31 5.22
N HIS A 250 -17.80 -26.67 6.36
CA HIS A 250 -16.91 -26.75 7.51
C HIS A 250 -16.83 -28.19 8.06
N ARG A 251 -17.97 -28.85 8.23
CA ARG A 251 -18.04 -30.26 8.67
C ARG A 251 -17.32 -31.20 7.69
N ASN A 252 -17.51 -31.01 6.38
CA ASN A 252 -16.82 -31.83 5.37
C ASN A 252 -15.30 -31.64 5.41
N LYS A 253 -14.84 -30.39 5.62
CA LYS A 253 -13.41 -30.08 5.76
C LYS A 253 -12.79 -30.77 6.98
N ILE A 254 -13.46 -30.74 8.14
CA ILE A 254 -13.00 -31.42 9.37
C ILE A 254 -12.94 -32.93 9.18
N ASN A 255 -13.94 -33.51 8.53
CA ASN A 255 -14.02 -34.95 8.32
C ASN A 255 -13.06 -35.49 7.25
N GLY A 256 -12.12 -34.68 6.75
CA GLY A 256 -11.13 -35.12 5.76
C GLY A 256 -11.74 -35.54 4.42
N LYS A 257 -13.00 -35.18 4.14
CA LYS A 257 -13.58 -35.33 2.80
C LYS A 257 -12.96 -34.26 1.90
N LEU A 258 -11.75 -34.55 1.43
CA LEU A 258 -11.13 -33.84 0.33
C LEU A 258 -12.14 -33.81 -0.82
N ASN A 259 -12.28 -32.66 -1.47
CA ASN A 259 -13.02 -32.59 -2.73
C ASN A 259 -12.42 -33.66 -3.63
N GLU A 260 -13.20 -34.70 -3.95
CA GLU A 260 -12.80 -35.67 -4.96
C GLU A 260 -12.34 -34.88 -6.19
N PRO A 261 -11.17 -35.22 -6.78
CA PRO A 261 -10.71 -34.52 -7.97
C PRO A 261 -11.84 -34.57 -8.97
N LYS A 262 -12.36 -33.40 -9.36
CA LYS A 262 -13.40 -33.33 -10.37
C LYS A 262 -12.83 -33.95 -11.64
N ILE A 263 -13.29 -35.16 -11.97
CA ILE A 263 -12.95 -35.84 -13.21
C ILE A 263 -13.51 -34.98 -14.34
N GLY A 264 -12.65 -34.21 -14.99
CA GLY A 264 -13.01 -33.25 -16.03
C GLY A 264 -11.80 -32.79 -16.81
N CYS A 265 -12.03 -32.28 -18.03
CA CYS A 265 -10.99 -31.63 -18.81
C CYS A 265 -10.69 -30.23 -18.25
N ASP A 266 -9.42 -29.81 -18.34
CA ASP A 266 -9.03 -28.46 -18.00
C ASP A 266 -9.65 -27.47 -18.99
N LYS A 267 -10.63 -26.70 -18.50
CA LYS A 267 -11.27 -25.65 -19.28
C LYS A 267 -10.38 -24.42 -19.35
N LYS A 268 -10.30 -23.80 -20.53
CA LYS A 268 -9.61 -22.53 -20.72
C LYS A 268 -10.42 -21.41 -20.06
N LYS A 269 -9.84 -20.75 -19.05
CA LYS A 269 -10.48 -19.65 -18.33
C LYS A 269 -10.53 -18.39 -19.19
N MET A 270 -11.69 -17.75 -19.23
CA MET A 270 -11.87 -16.46 -19.90
C MET A 270 -12.62 -15.51 -18.97
N CYS A 271 -12.06 -14.33 -18.75
CA CYS A 271 -12.68 -13.29 -17.93
C CYS A 271 -13.43 -12.31 -18.81
N VAL A 272 -14.68 -12.00 -18.45
CA VAL A 272 -15.53 -11.03 -19.15
C VAL A 272 -15.97 -9.96 -18.16
N GLU A 273 -15.64 -8.71 -18.46
CA GLU A 273 -16.09 -7.56 -17.68
C GLU A 273 -17.41 -7.00 -18.24
N LEU A 274 -18.38 -6.72 -17.36
CA LEU A 274 -19.66 -6.12 -17.72
C LEU A 274 -20.02 -4.97 -16.78
N PRO A 275 -20.67 -3.89 -17.24
CA PRO A 275 -21.28 -2.93 -16.34
C PRO A 275 -22.42 -3.61 -15.55
N PHE A 276 -22.57 -3.30 -14.27
CA PHE A 276 -23.69 -3.79 -13.46
C PHE A 276 -24.93 -2.91 -13.64
N ILE A 277 -25.91 -3.43 -14.36
CA ILE A 277 -27.23 -2.83 -14.62
C ILE A 277 -28.28 -3.91 -14.33
N ARG A 278 -28.38 -4.34 -13.05
CA ARG A 278 -29.31 -5.36 -12.51
C ARG A 278 -29.77 -6.41 -13.55
N SER A 279 -31.01 -6.32 -14.03
CA SER A 279 -31.66 -7.33 -14.88
C SER A 279 -30.94 -7.50 -16.21
N SER A 280 -30.58 -6.41 -16.89
CA SER A 280 -29.89 -6.44 -18.18
C SER A 280 -28.56 -7.19 -18.10
N THR A 281 -27.75 -6.91 -17.08
CA THR A 281 -26.47 -7.62 -16.88
C THR A 281 -26.68 -9.09 -16.55
N LEU A 282 -27.68 -9.42 -15.74
CA LEU A 282 -28.00 -10.81 -15.37
C LEU A 282 -28.50 -11.62 -16.57
N GLU A 283 -29.37 -11.02 -17.40
CA GLU A 283 -29.87 -11.65 -18.64
C GLU A 283 -28.76 -11.84 -19.66
N LEU A 284 -27.93 -10.81 -19.87
CA LEU A 284 -26.78 -10.90 -20.77
C LEU A 284 -25.81 -11.99 -20.31
N LYS A 285 -25.50 -12.05 -19.01
CA LYS A 285 -24.67 -13.12 -18.43
C LYS A 285 -25.25 -14.51 -18.73
N LYS A 286 -26.56 -14.70 -18.55
CA LYS A 286 -27.23 -15.98 -18.86
C LYS A 286 -27.13 -16.34 -20.35
N LYS A 287 -27.36 -15.37 -21.24
CA LYS A 287 -27.25 -15.58 -22.70
C LYS A 287 -25.84 -15.93 -23.12
N ILE A 288 -24.82 -15.23 -22.61
CA ILE A 288 -23.41 -15.52 -22.91
C ILE A 288 -23.02 -16.90 -22.38
N LEU A 289 -23.41 -17.27 -21.15
CA LEU A 289 -23.16 -18.61 -20.61
C LEU A 289 -23.82 -19.71 -21.44
N TYR A 290 -25.08 -19.51 -21.86
CA TYR A 290 -25.78 -20.46 -22.72
C TYR A 290 -25.06 -20.64 -24.06
N LEU A 291 -24.69 -19.55 -24.73
CA LEU A 291 -23.96 -19.59 -26.00
C LEU A 291 -22.58 -20.21 -25.85
N SER A 292 -21.85 -19.87 -24.78
CA SER A 292 -20.53 -20.46 -24.50
C SER A 292 -20.62 -21.96 -24.30
N ASN A 293 -21.54 -22.44 -23.47
CA ASN A 293 -21.70 -23.87 -23.24
C ASN A 293 -22.09 -24.63 -24.51
N LYS A 294 -22.82 -23.99 -25.44
CA LYS A 294 -23.23 -24.57 -26.72
C LYS A 294 -22.11 -24.58 -27.77
N LEU A 295 -21.35 -23.49 -27.89
CA LEU A 295 -20.37 -23.30 -28.97
C LEU A 295 -18.94 -23.67 -28.56
N ARG A 296 -18.59 -23.46 -27.29
CA ARG A 296 -17.23 -23.58 -26.74
C ARG A 296 -17.27 -24.14 -25.31
N PRO A 297 -17.66 -25.42 -25.14
CA PRO A 297 -17.74 -26.06 -23.81
C PRO A 297 -16.38 -26.19 -23.12
N ASP A 298 -15.29 -26.03 -23.88
CA ASP A 298 -13.91 -25.94 -23.42
C ASP A 298 -13.60 -24.63 -22.68
N LEU A 299 -14.44 -23.60 -22.77
CA LEU A 299 -14.27 -22.34 -22.05
C LEU A 299 -14.96 -22.37 -20.68
N ASP A 300 -14.25 -21.86 -19.67
CA ASP A 300 -14.83 -21.46 -18.38
C ASP A 300 -14.91 -19.93 -18.32
N ILE A 301 -16.11 -19.38 -18.59
CA ILE A 301 -16.32 -17.94 -18.61
C ILE A 301 -16.64 -17.43 -17.20
N GLN A 302 -15.78 -16.54 -16.70
CA GLN A 302 -15.95 -15.84 -15.43
C GLN A 302 -16.33 -14.38 -15.67
N PHE A 303 -17.39 -13.93 -15.01
CA PHE A 303 -17.91 -12.58 -15.19
C PHE A 303 -17.55 -11.71 -14.00
N PHE A 304 -17.02 -10.53 -14.30
CA PHE A 304 -16.76 -9.47 -13.33
C PHE A 304 -17.65 -8.28 -13.65
N THR A 305 -18.23 -7.68 -12.63
CA THR A 305 -19.15 -6.55 -12.82
C THR A 305 -18.54 -5.28 -12.28
N LYS A 306 -18.47 -4.24 -13.11
CA LYS A 306 -18.04 -2.91 -12.70
C LYS A 306 -19.25 -2.03 -12.41
N SER A 307 -19.16 -1.20 -11.39
CA SER A 307 -20.14 -0.13 -11.22
C SER A 307 -20.10 0.80 -12.43
N PRO A 308 -21.23 1.34 -12.88
CA PRO A 308 -21.22 2.46 -13.82
C PRO A 308 -20.28 3.57 -13.33
N PRO A 309 -19.62 4.32 -14.23
CA PRO A 309 -18.75 5.43 -13.83
C PRO A 309 -19.51 6.36 -12.86
N SER A 310 -18.88 6.66 -11.72
CA SER A 310 -19.48 7.52 -10.71
C SER A 310 -19.68 8.92 -11.27
N THR A 311 -20.61 9.70 -10.70
CA THR A 311 -20.79 11.11 -11.08
C THR A 311 -19.48 11.90 -10.92
N GLN A 312 -18.63 11.53 -9.95
CA GLN A 312 -17.29 12.09 -9.76
C GLN A 312 -16.33 11.83 -10.93
N ALA A 313 -16.52 10.77 -11.72
CA ALA A 313 -15.77 10.60 -12.98
C ALA A 313 -16.09 11.72 -13.99
N PHE A 314 -17.25 12.38 -13.85
CA PHE A 314 -17.65 13.53 -14.65
C PHE A 314 -17.31 14.88 -13.98
N PHE A 315 -16.94 14.88 -12.69
CA PHE A 315 -16.62 16.08 -11.90
C PHE A 315 -15.33 15.85 -11.10
N GLN A 316 -14.19 16.29 -11.65
CA GLN A 316 -12.88 16.11 -11.03
C GLN A 316 -12.76 16.98 -9.76
N ASN A 317 -12.85 16.36 -8.58
CA ASN A 317 -12.70 17.03 -7.28
C ASN A 317 -11.25 17.22 -6.82
N LYS A 318 -10.28 16.77 -7.61
CA LYS A 318 -8.84 16.97 -7.33
C LYS A 318 -8.30 17.95 -8.35
N ASP A 319 -7.38 18.80 -7.90
CA ASP A 319 -6.66 19.67 -8.81
C ASP A 319 -5.98 18.82 -9.88
N PRO A 320 -6.15 19.15 -11.16
CA PRO A 320 -5.54 18.40 -12.24
C PRO A 320 -4.02 18.49 -12.09
N ILE A 321 -3.37 17.34 -11.94
CA ILE A 321 -1.91 17.28 -12.01
C ILE A 321 -1.52 17.75 -13.40
N VAL A 322 -0.63 18.75 -13.47
CA VAL A 322 -0.18 19.31 -14.74
C VAL A 322 0.45 18.20 -15.59
N LYS A 323 0.21 18.19 -16.91
CA LYS A 323 0.59 17.09 -17.81
C LYS A 323 2.06 16.65 -17.68
N HIS A 324 2.98 17.60 -17.47
CA HIS A 324 4.41 17.30 -17.30
C HIS A 324 4.77 16.65 -15.96
N MET A 325 3.89 16.73 -14.95
CA MET A 325 4.04 16.04 -13.66
C MET A 325 3.28 14.71 -13.59
N LYS A 326 2.53 14.34 -14.64
CA LYS A 326 1.87 13.03 -14.72
C LYS A 326 2.87 11.91 -15.07
N SER A 327 2.59 10.71 -14.57
CA SER A 327 3.21 9.45 -15.00
C SER A 327 2.28 8.69 -15.96
N ASP A 328 2.77 7.61 -16.57
CA ASP A 328 2.00 6.74 -17.48
C ASP A 328 1.43 7.44 -18.72
N VAL A 329 2.07 8.52 -19.15
CA VAL A 329 1.71 9.23 -20.38
C VAL A 329 2.52 8.69 -21.58
N VAL A 330 1.87 8.68 -22.74
CA VAL A 330 2.54 8.49 -24.03
C VAL A 330 2.78 9.86 -24.61
N TYR A 331 3.99 10.13 -25.06
CA TYR A 331 4.36 11.41 -25.63
C TYR A 331 5.10 11.23 -26.94
N TYR A 332 5.12 12.29 -27.75
CA TYR A 332 5.97 12.34 -28.91
C TYR A 332 6.80 13.61 -28.96
N ILE A 333 7.94 13.53 -29.66
CA ILE A 333 8.83 14.65 -29.95
C ILE A 333 9.19 14.60 -31.43
N LYS A 334 9.06 15.73 -32.11
CA LYS A 334 9.43 15.87 -33.52
C LYS A 334 10.87 16.33 -33.65
N CYS A 335 11.55 15.85 -34.68
CA CYS A 335 12.79 16.47 -35.11
C CYS A 335 12.49 17.79 -35.84
N ASN A 336 13.29 18.83 -35.61
CA ASN A 336 13.15 20.10 -36.33
C ASN A 336 13.59 19.99 -37.79
N ASP A 337 14.60 19.15 -38.03
CA ASP A 337 15.34 19.12 -39.29
C ASP A 337 14.93 17.94 -40.20
N CYS A 338 14.05 17.05 -39.72
CA CYS A 338 13.55 15.95 -40.54
C CYS A 338 12.16 15.45 -40.12
N THR A 339 11.59 14.52 -40.89
CA THR A 339 10.25 13.95 -40.65
C THR A 339 10.21 12.87 -39.57
N HIS A 340 11.31 12.64 -38.85
CA HIS A 340 11.35 11.63 -37.79
C HIS A 340 10.60 12.10 -36.55
N LEU A 341 9.92 11.14 -35.93
CA LEU A 341 9.14 11.31 -34.71
C LEU A 341 9.63 10.30 -33.68
N TYR A 342 9.95 10.76 -32.48
CA TYR A 342 10.16 9.89 -31.33
C TYR A 342 8.86 9.73 -30.57
N ILE A 343 8.51 8.50 -30.21
CA ILE A 343 7.35 8.20 -29.34
C ILE A 343 7.87 7.50 -28.08
N GLY A 344 7.62 8.11 -26.93
CA GLY A 344 8.01 7.60 -25.62
C GLY A 344 6.81 7.29 -24.73
N LYS A 345 6.99 6.36 -23.79
CA LYS A 345 6.06 6.12 -22.67
C LYS A 345 6.78 6.38 -21.37
N THR A 346 6.13 7.07 -20.43
CA THR A 346 6.72 7.39 -19.12
C THR A 346 6.15 6.47 -18.04
N GLU A 347 6.98 5.82 -17.23
CA GLU A 347 6.50 5.23 -15.95
C GLU A 347 6.71 6.20 -14.77
N ARG A 348 7.71 7.08 -14.89
CA ARG A 348 7.98 8.19 -13.96
C ARG A 348 7.24 9.46 -14.39
N GLN A 349 7.31 10.51 -13.56
CA GLN A 349 6.84 11.84 -13.95
C GLN A 349 7.45 12.25 -15.29
N CYS A 350 6.61 12.70 -16.20
CA CYS A 350 6.96 13.01 -17.58
C CYS A 350 8.18 13.94 -17.70
N ILE A 351 8.24 15.00 -16.89
CA ILE A 351 9.36 15.95 -16.86
C ILE A 351 10.70 15.29 -16.48
N ARG A 352 10.66 14.25 -15.64
CA ARG A 352 11.85 13.48 -15.26
C ARG A 352 12.34 12.64 -16.43
N ARG A 353 11.40 12.00 -17.14
CA ARG A 353 11.72 11.16 -18.30
C ARG A 353 12.27 11.99 -19.46
N LEU A 354 11.70 13.17 -19.72
CA LEU A 354 12.22 14.10 -20.73
C LEU A 354 13.67 14.50 -20.46
N TYR A 355 14.01 14.75 -19.20
CA TYR A 355 15.39 15.05 -18.81
C TYR A 355 16.34 13.88 -19.06
N GLU A 356 15.91 12.66 -18.74
CA GLU A 356 16.68 11.43 -19.01
C GLU A 356 16.88 11.20 -20.52
N ASP A 357 15.90 11.61 -21.34
CA ASP A 357 15.97 11.46 -22.81
C ASP A 357 16.74 12.59 -23.51
N GLY A 358 17.22 13.60 -22.76
CA GLY A 358 18.14 14.63 -23.26
C GLY A 358 17.60 16.07 -23.26
N ALA A 359 16.41 16.32 -22.72
CA ALA A 359 15.82 17.67 -22.71
C ALA A 359 16.69 18.68 -21.93
N PRO A 360 16.91 19.90 -22.45
CA PRO A 360 17.67 20.93 -21.75
C PRO A 360 16.92 21.40 -20.49
N LYS A 361 17.66 21.64 -19.39
CA LYS A 361 17.10 22.07 -18.10
C LYS A 361 16.22 23.32 -18.20
N THR A 362 16.55 24.23 -19.12
CA THR A 362 15.81 25.48 -19.38
C THR A 362 14.41 25.24 -19.95
N ALA A 363 14.23 24.27 -20.83
CA ALA A 363 12.91 23.92 -21.39
C ALA A 363 11.98 23.34 -20.30
N CYS A 364 12.51 22.48 -19.42
CA CYS A 364 11.76 21.95 -18.28
C CYS A 364 11.46 23.02 -17.20
N GLN A 365 12.39 23.96 -16.97
CA GLN A 365 12.20 25.06 -16.02
C GLN A 365 11.16 26.09 -16.49
N GLN A 366 11.13 26.43 -17.78
CA GLN A 366 10.09 27.30 -18.35
C GLN A 366 8.69 26.70 -18.17
N GLN A 367 8.55 25.37 -18.26
CA GLN A 367 7.29 24.67 -18.00
C GLN A 367 6.90 24.65 -16.51
N GLN A 368 7.86 24.73 -15.59
CA GLN A 368 7.62 24.85 -14.14
C GLN A 368 7.28 26.28 -13.71
N CYS A 369 7.93 27.29 -14.30
CA CYS A 369 7.80 28.70 -13.92
C CYS A 369 6.45 29.32 -14.28
N ASN A 370 5.79 28.87 -15.35
CA ASN A 370 4.48 29.36 -15.76
C ASN A 370 3.34 29.09 -14.75
N HIS A 371 3.59 28.37 -13.65
CA HIS A 371 2.62 28.05 -12.61
C HIS A 371 2.85 28.76 -11.27
N VAL A 372 3.97 29.45 -11.06
CA VAL A 372 4.36 29.98 -9.73
C VAL A 372 3.92 31.44 -9.52
N SER A 373 3.43 32.12 -10.55
CA SER A 373 3.23 33.58 -10.54
C SER A 373 2.02 34.11 -9.76
N ASP A 374 1.08 33.26 -9.30
CA ASP A 374 -0.25 33.75 -8.89
C ASP A 374 -0.52 33.82 -7.36
N ASP A 375 0.24 33.16 -6.48
CA ASP A 375 -0.25 32.89 -5.10
C ASP A 375 0.54 33.47 -3.91
N LEU A 376 1.42 34.46 -4.12
CA LEU A 376 2.23 35.02 -3.02
C LEU A 376 1.64 36.30 -2.41
N ASN A 377 0.47 36.23 -1.76
CA ASN A 377 0.02 37.28 -0.83
C ASN A 377 -0.95 36.75 0.26
N ASN A 378 -0.42 36.25 1.39
CA ASN A 378 -0.86 36.60 2.75
C ASN A 378 -0.33 35.67 3.88
N ASN A 379 0.42 36.30 4.81
CA ASN A 379 0.52 36.14 6.28
C ASN A 379 0.25 34.77 6.95
N ASN A 380 1.20 34.15 7.67
CA ASN A 380 1.81 34.46 8.99
C ASN A 380 0.91 34.13 10.21
N ASN A 381 1.17 32.96 10.82
CA ASN A 381 1.28 32.68 12.28
C ASN A 381 0.80 31.26 12.66
N ILE A 382 1.71 30.28 12.77
CA ILE A 382 1.57 29.11 13.68
C ILE A 382 3.00 28.67 14.08
N GLN A 383 3.34 28.76 15.37
CA GLN A 383 4.62 28.29 15.92
C GLN A 383 4.63 26.75 15.98
N GLY A 384 5.74 26.14 15.55
CA GLY A 384 5.95 24.69 15.46
C GLY A 384 6.26 24.18 14.04
N LEU A 385 5.95 25.00 13.03
CA LEU A 385 6.22 24.76 11.62
C LEU A 385 7.04 25.94 11.10
N ARG A 386 8.19 25.67 10.48
CA ARG A 386 8.98 26.73 9.81
C ARG A 386 8.87 26.61 8.31
N ARG A 387 8.61 27.73 7.63
CA ARG A 387 8.80 27.88 6.18
C ARG A 387 10.27 27.59 5.86
N SER A 388 10.51 26.70 4.91
CA SER A 388 11.85 26.37 4.43
C SER A 388 12.48 27.56 3.71
N SER A 389 13.64 28.02 4.17
CA SER A 389 14.46 29.08 3.55
C SER A 389 15.35 28.57 2.40
N ARG A 390 15.15 27.34 1.92
CA ARG A 390 16.06 26.67 0.97
C ARG A 390 15.95 27.06 -0.51
N LEU A 391 15.16 28.08 -0.89
CA LEU A 391 15.15 28.53 -2.29
C LEU A 391 16.43 29.26 -2.72
N LYS A 392 17.26 29.75 -1.79
CA LYS A 392 18.47 30.53 -2.14
C LYS A 392 19.76 29.71 -2.28
N SER A 393 19.85 28.49 -1.74
CA SER A 393 21.12 27.75 -1.70
C SER A 393 21.32 26.72 -2.81
N LYS A 394 20.31 26.45 -3.66
CA LYS A 394 20.42 25.53 -4.81
C LYS A 394 20.76 26.23 -6.13
N THR A 395 20.58 27.54 -6.23
CA THR A 395 20.84 28.29 -7.47
C THR A 395 22.33 28.56 -7.68
N THR A 396 23.12 28.72 -6.61
CA THR A 396 24.55 29.04 -6.70
C THR A 396 25.47 27.83 -6.84
N ALA A 397 25.02 26.61 -6.50
CA ALA A 397 25.81 25.39 -6.68
C ALA A 397 25.72 24.81 -8.11
N ALA A 398 24.84 25.35 -8.95
CA ALA A 398 24.65 24.90 -10.33
C ALA A 398 25.58 25.60 -11.35
N THR A 399 26.40 26.56 -10.92
CA THR A 399 27.24 27.39 -11.82
C THR A 399 28.73 27.05 -11.77
N THR A 400 29.14 26.06 -10.96
CA THR A 400 30.52 25.55 -10.94
C THR A 400 30.51 24.03 -10.94
N ILE A 401 30.15 23.45 -12.08
CA ILE A 401 30.75 22.21 -12.56
C ILE A 401 31.55 22.64 -13.76
N THR A 402 32.84 22.85 -13.52
CA THR A 402 33.87 22.99 -14.54
C THR A 402 33.87 21.74 -15.43
N ASP A 403 34.07 21.98 -16.72
CA ASP A 403 34.35 20.98 -17.75
C ASP A 403 35.49 20.05 -17.32
N ASP A 404 35.16 18.87 -16.82
CA ASP A 404 36.08 17.73 -16.83
C ASP A 404 35.64 16.77 -17.94
N ASN A 405 36.25 17.01 -19.10
CA ASN A 405 36.38 16.05 -20.18
C ASN A 405 36.96 14.73 -19.63
N ASN A 406 36.47 13.62 -20.17
CA ASN A 406 36.87 12.23 -19.94
C ASN A 406 36.26 11.53 -18.72
N ASN A 407 35.08 10.92 -18.94
CA ASN A 407 34.96 9.49 -18.71
C ASN A 407 33.75 8.92 -19.47
N ASP A 408 34.04 8.00 -20.38
CA ASP A 408 33.09 7.10 -21.03
C ASP A 408 32.39 6.23 -19.97
N ASN A 409 31.30 6.74 -19.40
CA ASN A 409 30.27 5.90 -18.81
C ASN A 409 29.19 5.67 -19.88
N GLN A 410 29.09 4.42 -20.31
CA GLN A 410 28.03 3.92 -21.19
C GLN A 410 26.66 4.05 -20.51
N ILE A 411 26.10 5.26 -20.50
CA ILE A 411 24.66 5.45 -20.41
C ILE A 411 24.13 5.02 -21.77
N ALA A 412 23.36 3.94 -21.83
CA ALA A 412 22.82 3.49 -23.11
C ALA A 412 21.97 4.62 -23.70
N LYS A 413 22.35 5.04 -24.91
CA LYS A 413 21.86 6.30 -25.50
C LYS A 413 20.39 6.13 -25.84
N SER A 414 19.56 7.09 -25.45
CA SER A 414 18.16 7.11 -25.89
C SER A 414 18.13 7.17 -27.44
N SER A 415 17.09 6.63 -28.07
CA SER A 415 16.96 6.66 -29.54
C SER A 415 16.99 8.11 -30.09
N ILE A 416 16.63 9.08 -29.25
CA ILE A 416 16.76 10.52 -29.50
C ILE A 416 18.25 10.91 -29.57
N THR A 417 19.02 10.63 -28.52
CA THR A 417 20.46 10.96 -28.48
C THR A 417 21.24 10.25 -29.58
N GLN A 418 20.81 9.05 -29.98
CA GLN A 418 21.37 8.36 -31.13
C GLN A 418 21.05 9.07 -32.46
N HIS A 419 19.79 9.47 -32.67
CA HIS A 419 19.38 10.21 -33.87
C HIS A 419 20.12 11.54 -34.00
N GLU A 420 20.19 12.34 -32.93
CA GLU A 420 20.90 13.63 -32.93
C GLU A 420 22.40 13.44 -33.22
N LYS A 421 23.01 12.37 -32.71
CA LYS A 421 24.44 12.08 -32.93
C LYS A 421 24.74 11.56 -34.35
N GLU A 422 23.87 10.74 -34.92
CA GLU A 422 24.07 10.13 -36.24
C GLU A 422 23.73 11.10 -37.39
N THR A 423 22.78 12.00 -37.17
CA THR A 423 22.28 12.92 -38.22
C THR A 423 22.72 14.37 -38.03
N GLY A 424 23.15 14.76 -36.83
CA GLY A 424 23.46 16.16 -36.49
C GLY A 424 22.21 17.05 -36.36
N HIS A 425 21.02 16.47 -36.38
CA HIS A 425 19.75 17.18 -36.23
C HIS A 425 19.42 17.44 -34.75
N HIS A 426 18.48 18.37 -34.51
CA HIS A 426 18.01 18.70 -33.17
C HIS A 426 16.52 18.42 -32.98
N MET A 427 16.18 17.87 -31.82
CA MET A 427 14.80 17.57 -31.46
C MET A 427 14.10 18.80 -30.87
N ASP A 428 12.83 18.98 -31.23
CA ASP A 428 12.01 20.09 -30.75
C ASP A 428 11.43 19.79 -29.36
N TRP A 429 12.22 20.08 -28.33
CA TRP A 429 11.77 19.95 -26.93
C TRP A 429 10.69 20.96 -26.53
N SER A 430 10.43 21.99 -27.36
CA SER A 430 9.43 23.02 -27.07
C SER A 430 8.02 22.63 -27.52
N ASN A 431 7.87 21.84 -28.58
CA ASN A 431 6.59 21.27 -29.05
C ASN A 431 6.27 19.89 -28.47
N PHE A 432 6.56 19.71 -27.19
CA PHE A 432 6.23 18.48 -26.47
C PHE A 432 4.71 18.29 -26.33
N GLN A 433 4.19 17.12 -26.75
CA GLN A 433 2.78 16.75 -26.56
C GLN A 433 2.65 15.40 -25.83
N ALA A 434 2.03 15.44 -24.64
CA ALA A 434 1.67 14.25 -23.85
C ALA A 434 0.18 13.90 -24.02
N TYR A 435 -0.06 12.61 -24.21
CA TYR A 435 -1.37 11.98 -24.30
C TYR A 435 -1.54 10.99 -23.16
N GLU A 436 -2.70 11.02 -22.52
CA GLU A 436 -3.10 10.03 -21.54
C GLU A 436 -3.74 8.85 -22.26
N PRO A 437 -3.24 7.62 -22.10
CA PRO A 437 -3.97 6.45 -22.56
C PRO A 437 -5.29 6.34 -21.78
N GLU A 438 -6.41 6.17 -22.49
CA GLU A 438 -7.73 6.07 -21.86
C GLU A 438 -7.73 4.96 -20.78
N PRO A 439 -8.29 5.21 -19.58
CA PRO A 439 -8.08 4.38 -18.39
C PRO A 439 -8.68 2.96 -18.44
N ASN A 440 -9.23 2.50 -19.57
CA ASN A 440 -9.91 1.21 -19.70
C ASN A 440 -9.55 0.40 -20.96
N LYS A 441 -8.44 0.68 -21.65
CA LYS A 441 -7.95 -0.23 -22.70
C LYS A 441 -6.76 -1.00 -22.17
N THR A 442 -6.91 -2.33 -22.13
CA THR A 442 -5.82 -3.28 -21.97
C THR A 442 -4.67 -2.93 -22.92
N THR A 443 -3.45 -3.16 -22.45
CA THR A 443 -2.13 -2.73 -22.97
C THR A 443 -1.74 -3.24 -24.37
N HIS A 444 -2.69 -3.51 -25.26
CA HIS A 444 -2.44 -3.96 -26.64
C HIS A 444 -3.07 -3.08 -27.72
N SER A 445 -3.54 -1.89 -27.39
CA SER A 445 -3.95 -0.91 -28.41
C SER A 445 -3.24 0.42 -28.19
N VAL A 446 -2.13 0.61 -28.90
CA VAL A 446 -1.62 1.97 -29.18
C VAL A 446 -2.74 2.68 -29.94
N PRO A 447 -3.17 3.89 -29.53
CA PRO A 447 -4.11 4.65 -30.34
C PRO A 447 -3.47 4.88 -31.71
N LEU A 448 -4.14 4.47 -32.79
CA LEU A 448 -3.76 4.86 -34.15
C LEU A 448 -3.88 6.39 -34.21
N LEU A 449 -2.76 7.08 -34.02
CA LEU A 449 -2.63 8.48 -34.36
C LEU A 449 -2.75 8.55 -35.89
N LEU A 450 -3.93 8.95 -36.37
CA LEU A 450 -4.12 9.31 -37.77
C LEU A 450 -3.40 10.64 -37.99
N PHE A 451 -2.19 10.57 -38.54
CA PHE A 451 -1.43 11.75 -38.95
C PHE A 451 -1.98 12.24 -40.30
N PRO A 452 -2.22 13.55 -40.48
CA PRO A 452 -2.46 14.12 -41.79
C PRO A 452 -1.15 14.06 -42.58
N ASP A 453 -1.21 13.45 -43.76
CA ASP A 453 -0.23 13.48 -44.85
C ASP A 453 1.14 12.82 -44.60
N GLY A 454 1.30 11.60 -45.17
CA GLY A 454 2.57 10.89 -45.32
C GLY A 454 3.03 10.14 -44.06
N LEU A 455 3.42 8.86 -44.20
CA LEU A 455 3.92 8.03 -43.10
C LEU A 455 5.25 8.61 -42.53
N PRO A 456 5.29 9.12 -41.29
CA PRO A 456 6.54 9.51 -40.67
C PRO A 456 7.35 8.26 -40.25
N ARG A 457 8.67 8.31 -40.39
CA ARG A 457 9.56 7.24 -39.88
C ARG A 457 9.64 7.36 -38.36
N VAL A 458 9.09 6.36 -37.66
CA VAL A 458 9.03 6.31 -36.20
C VAL A 458 10.36 5.83 -35.62
N LEU A 459 10.97 6.62 -34.73
CA LEU A 459 12.10 6.19 -33.92
C LEU A 459 11.54 5.42 -32.72
N LEU A 460 11.70 4.10 -32.72
CA LEU A 460 11.27 3.25 -31.61
C LEU A 460 12.29 3.26 -30.46
N PRO A 461 11.85 3.16 -29.20
CA PRO A 461 12.76 2.92 -28.08
C PRO A 461 13.49 1.58 -28.28
N ASN A 462 14.76 1.54 -27.87
CA ASN A 462 15.56 0.31 -27.87
C ASN A 462 14.92 -0.69 -26.87
N PRO A 463 14.60 -1.94 -27.26
CA PRO A 463 13.82 -2.86 -26.44
C PRO A 463 14.53 -3.41 -25.19
N ASP A 464 15.81 -3.10 -24.98
CA ASP A 464 16.60 -3.56 -23.83
C ASP A 464 16.56 -2.60 -22.62
N TYR A 465 15.42 -1.96 -22.37
CA TYR A 465 15.19 -1.04 -21.24
C TYR A 465 13.97 -1.39 -20.40
#